data_AF-A0A917U6K1-F1
#
_entry.id   AF-A0A917U6K1-F1
#
_cell.length_a   1.000
_cell.length_b   1.000
_cell.length_c   1.000
_cell.angle_alpha   90.00
_cell.angle_beta   90.00
_cell.angle_gamma   90.00
#
_symmetry.space_group_name_H-M   'P 1'
#
loop_
_entity.id
_entity.type
_entity.pdbx_description
1 polymer ?
#
loop_
_entity_poly.entity_id
_entity_poly.type
_entity_poly.pdbx_seq_one_letter_code
_entity_poly.pdbx_strand_id
1 'polypeptide(L)'
;MSVRPADDQTGEETSASTRRPALPRMIAGAPWVVFLVGVAVLAVLLVVAALSFRGPEEQAARAPEPPVVLPVPPESTKPAGSTDEAAPPDPAAPTGSPSATPTVATTSGVPSPSAGAGSPTAAVSRAPAASPPAPTPSASSPGVLLASYRLQSVDGDSFRAELVVRNGTGHPVDWQVDLAFTPEVVGIRASSGPGVSVSIKGGGRYLLSGSRSLAAGAQQTVQLRVSRTGGGEQPTRCTINGAACAAG
;
A
#
# COMPACT_ATOMS: atom_id res chain seq x y z
N MET A 1 23.15 57.59 -39.92
CA MET A 1 24.04 58.62 -39.36
C MET A 1 23.28 59.39 -38.29
N SER A 2 23.99 59.82 -37.23
CA SER A 2 23.52 60.58 -36.04
C SER A 2 22.89 59.72 -34.92
N VAL A 3 23.62 59.20 -33.92
CA VAL A 3 24.41 59.78 -32.80
C VAL A 3 23.58 59.95 -31.51
N ARG A 4 24.02 59.25 -30.44
CA ARG A 4 23.58 59.26 -29.02
C ARG A 4 23.80 60.64 -28.33
N PRO A 5 23.19 60.91 -27.16
CA PRO A 5 23.74 60.58 -25.82
C PRO A 5 22.67 59.91 -24.91
N ALA A 6 22.92 59.05 -23.91
CA ALA A 6 23.81 59.09 -22.74
C ALA A 6 23.42 60.17 -21.72
N ASP A 7 22.58 59.79 -20.74
CA ASP A 7 22.58 60.43 -19.43
C ASP A 7 22.51 59.39 -18.31
N ASP A 8 23.43 59.62 -17.39
CA ASP A 8 23.76 58.96 -16.15
C ASP A 8 22.83 59.50 -15.06
N GLN A 9 22.26 58.61 -14.22
CA GLN A 9 21.84 59.02 -12.89
C GLN A 9 22.09 57.89 -11.90
N THR A 10 23.34 57.86 -11.49
CA THR A 10 23.78 57.40 -10.18
C THR A 10 23.07 58.21 -9.09
N GLY A 11 22.16 57.58 -8.36
CA GLY A 11 21.50 58.14 -7.17
C GLY A 11 21.66 57.17 -6.00
N GLU A 12 22.72 57.35 -5.23
CA GLU A 12 22.81 56.87 -3.84
C GLU A 12 21.69 57.53 -3.02
N GLU A 13 20.69 56.76 -2.61
CA GLU A 13 20.01 57.04 -1.34
C GLU A 13 20.41 55.98 -0.31
N THR A 14 21.32 56.43 0.54
CA THR A 14 21.60 55.85 1.85
C THR A 14 20.32 55.96 2.69
N SER A 15 19.56 54.87 2.78
CA SER A 15 18.59 54.67 3.85
C SER A 15 18.97 53.45 4.66
N ALA A 16 19.76 53.70 5.70
CA ALA A 16 19.85 52.83 6.85
C ALA A 16 18.45 52.74 7.50
N SER A 17 17.72 51.67 7.23
CA SER A 17 16.50 51.36 7.99
C SER A 17 16.33 49.85 8.09
N THR A 18 16.68 49.35 9.26
CA THR A 18 16.24 48.07 9.84
C THR A 18 16.57 46.81 9.03
N ARG A 19 17.70 46.16 9.38
CA ARG A 19 17.82 44.70 9.29
C ARG A 19 16.65 44.08 10.08
N ARG A 20 15.53 43.82 9.40
CA ARG A 20 14.60 42.81 9.85
C ARG A 20 15.31 41.47 9.64
N PRO A 21 15.48 40.62 10.67
CA PRO A 21 15.73 39.22 10.40
C PRO A 21 14.54 38.74 9.56
N ALA A 22 14.79 38.50 8.28
CA ALA A 22 13.86 37.82 7.41
C ALA A 22 13.69 36.41 8.00
N LEU A 23 12.64 36.23 8.80
CA LEU A 23 12.20 34.90 9.20
C LEU A 23 11.97 34.10 7.90
N PRO A 24 12.61 32.95 7.72
CA PRO A 24 12.46 32.16 6.51
C PRO A 24 11.04 31.58 6.48
N ARG A 25 10.16 32.29 5.78
CA ARG A 25 8.82 31.83 5.45
C ARG A 25 8.93 30.95 4.19
N MET A 26 9.52 29.78 4.36
CA MET A 26 9.37 28.65 3.44
C MET A 26 9.11 27.40 4.26
N ILE A 27 7.98 27.37 4.97
CA ILE A 27 7.34 26.10 5.31
C ILE A 27 6.44 25.74 4.13
N ALA A 28 7.09 25.46 2.99
CA ALA A 28 6.50 24.55 2.03
C ALA A 28 6.38 23.23 2.79
N GLY A 29 5.15 22.70 2.91
CA GLY A 29 4.81 21.54 3.73
C GLY A 29 5.69 20.35 3.39
N ALA A 30 6.81 20.25 4.08
CA ALA A 30 7.78 19.24 3.83
C ALA A 30 7.48 18.10 4.82
N PRO A 31 7.17 16.89 4.35
CA PRO A 31 6.68 15.80 5.20
C PRO A 31 7.63 15.45 6.36
N TRP A 32 8.90 15.85 6.27
CA TRP A 32 9.87 15.73 7.35
C TRP A 32 9.55 16.57 8.58
N VAL A 33 8.83 17.70 8.45
CA VAL A 33 8.45 18.54 9.60
C VAL A 33 7.44 17.78 10.48
N VAL A 34 6.44 17.14 9.87
CA VAL A 34 5.48 16.31 10.61
C VAL A 34 6.17 15.15 11.31
N PHE A 35 7.16 14.54 10.64
CA PHE A 35 7.99 13.50 11.24
C PHE A 35 8.81 14.01 12.44
N LEU A 36 9.51 15.15 12.30
CA LEU A 36 10.28 15.75 13.40
C LEU A 36 9.38 16.16 14.58
N VAL A 37 8.21 16.73 14.30
CA VAL A 37 7.22 17.08 15.33
C VAL A 37 6.74 15.81 16.05
N GLY A 38 6.42 14.75 15.31
CA GLY A 38 6.03 13.46 15.89
C GLY A 38 7.12 12.86 16.79
N VAL A 39 8.37 12.85 16.33
CA VAL A 39 9.53 12.36 17.10
C VAL A 39 9.75 13.20 18.36
N ALA A 40 9.63 14.53 18.26
CA ALA A 40 9.78 15.43 19.41
C ALA A 40 8.71 15.18 20.47
N VAL A 41 7.43 15.02 20.07
CA VAL A 41 6.33 14.69 20.99
C VAL A 41 6.57 13.34 21.66
N LEU A 42 6.99 12.31 20.89
CA LEU A 42 7.29 10.99 21.44
C LEU A 42 8.44 11.05 22.47
N ALA A 43 9.51 11.79 22.17
CA ALA A 43 10.64 11.95 23.07
C ALA A 43 10.23 12.66 24.38
N VAL A 44 9.42 13.71 24.31
CA VAL A 44 8.91 14.41 25.50
C VAL A 44 8.06 13.48 26.36
N LEU A 45 7.16 12.69 25.75
CA LEU A 45 6.33 11.72 26.47
C LEU A 45 7.19 10.66 27.18
N LEU A 46 8.26 10.18 26.54
CA LEU A 46 9.20 9.23 27.16
C LEU A 46 9.95 9.85 28.35
N VAL A 47 10.38 11.10 28.25
CA VAL A 47 11.04 11.81 29.36
C VAL A 47 10.07 12.01 30.52
N VAL A 48 8.83 12.45 30.27
CA VAL A 48 7.80 12.60 31.30
C VAL A 48 7.49 11.27 31.97
N ALA A 49 7.36 10.19 31.20
CA ALA A 49 7.17 8.85 31.74
C ALA A 49 8.36 8.43 32.61
N ALA A 50 9.61 8.58 32.14
CA ALA A 50 10.80 8.24 32.90
C ALA A 50 10.93 9.04 34.22
N LEU A 51 10.53 10.32 34.20
CA LEU A 51 10.51 11.16 35.40
C LEU A 51 9.36 10.80 36.35
N SER A 52 8.22 10.36 35.82
CA SER A 52 7.08 9.88 36.61
C SER A 52 7.39 8.55 37.30
N PHE A 53 8.18 7.68 36.66
CA PHE A 53 8.70 6.46 37.28
C PHE A 53 9.83 6.73 38.28
N ARG A 54 10.44 7.92 38.26
CA ARG A 54 11.34 8.42 39.31
C ARG A 54 10.56 9.26 40.35
N GLY A 55 9.41 8.74 40.78
CA GLY A 55 8.74 9.24 41.97
C GLY A 55 9.70 9.25 43.17
N PRO A 56 9.45 10.11 44.18
CA PRO A 56 10.37 10.31 45.29
C PRO A 56 10.60 8.98 45.98
N GLU A 57 11.84 8.44 45.92
CA GLU A 57 12.25 7.52 46.97
C GLU A 57 12.10 8.30 48.26
N GLU A 58 11.15 7.86 49.09
CA GLU A 58 11.03 8.31 50.46
C GLU A 58 12.43 8.35 51.05
N GLN A 59 12.83 9.55 51.50
CA GLN A 59 13.70 9.65 52.64
C GLN A 59 13.03 8.87 53.76
N ALA A 60 13.36 7.57 53.85
CA ALA A 60 13.21 6.79 55.06
C ALA A 60 13.97 7.59 56.11
N ALA A 61 13.21 8.39 56.85
CA ALA A 61 13.68 9.16 57.97
C ALA A 61 14.48 8.21 58.83
N ARG A 62 15.76 8.53 58.97
CA ARG A 62 16.68 7.89 59.91
C ARG A 62 16.01 7.93 61.28
N ALA A 63 15.38 6.84 61.68
CA ALA A 63 14.95 6.65 63.06
C ALA A 63 16.23 6.62 63.93
N PRO A 64 16.32 7.40 65.01
CA PRO A 64 17.48 7.42 65.88
C PRO A 64 17.70 6.05 66.52
N GLU A 65 18.93 5.53 66.44
CA GLU A 65 19.38 4.35 67.18
C GLU A 65 19.16 4.52 68.69
N PRO A 66 18.52 3.57 69.38
CA PRO A 66 18.64 3.41 70.82
C PRO A 66 20.00 2.77 71.16
N PRO A 67 20.72 3.23 72.21
CA PRO A 67 22.06 2.74 72.51
C PRO A 67 22.05 1.28 73.00
N VAL A 68 22.99 0.51 72.44
CA VAL A 68 23.32 -0.88 72.79
C VAL A 68 23.79 -0.98 74.24
N VAL A 69 23.14 -1.82 75.05
CA VAL A 69 23.65 -2.32 76.33
C VAL A 69 24.01 -3.79 76.18
N LEU A 70 25.24 -4.13 76.58
CA LEU A 70 25.96 -5.40 76.42
C LEU A 70 25.59 -6.45 77.52
N PRO A 71 26.05 -7.73 77.39
CA PRO A 71 25.29 -8.96 77.65
C PRO A 71 25.59 -9.66 78.99
N VAL A 72 24.66 -10.51 79.47
CA VAL A 72 24.88 -11.51 80.54
C VAL A 72 24.09 -12.83 80.26
N PRO A 73 24.70 -14.03 80.42
CA PRO A 73 24.13 -15.38 80.14
C PRO A 73 23.61 -16.08 81.42
N PRO A 74 23.35 -17.41 81.46
CA PRO A 74 22.49 -18.31 80.65
C PRO A 74 21.43 -19.04 81.53
N GLU A 75 20.34 -19.61 80.97
CA GLU A 75 19.75 -20.85 81.54
C GLU A 75 18.74 -21.57 80.62
N SER A 76 18.73 -22.90 80.77
CA SER A 76 18.00 -23.95 80.03
C SER A 76 16.48 -23.92 80.19
N THR A 77 15.75 -24.47 79.19
CA THR A 77 14.99 -25.77 79.29
C THR A 77 14.02 -25.97 78.10
N LYS A 78 14.30 -27.01 77.28
CA LYS A 78 13.43 -28.07 76.63
C LYS A 78 11.90 -27.84 76.37
N PRO A 79 11.22 -28.69 75.55
CA PRO A 79 11.53 -29.34 74.25
C PRO A 79 10.35 -29.33 73.21
N ALA A 80 10.61 -29.98 72.06
CA ALA A 80 9.68 -30.70 71.15
C ALA A 80 8.83 -29.83 70.19
N GLY A 81 8.64 -30.18 68.91
CA GLY A 81 9.08 -31.30 68.05
C GLY A 81 9.04 -30.81 66.59
N SER A 82 9.84 -31.39 65.69
CA SER A 82 9.40 -32.39 64.67
C SER A 82 8.53 -31.72 63.57
N THR A 83 8.84 -31.74 62.27
CA THR A 83 9.56 -32.72 61.45
C THR A 83 9.96 -32.09 60.11
N ASP A 84 11.08 -32.60 59.59
CA ASP A 84 11.55 -32.72 58.20
C ASP A 84 10.42 -32.90 57.14
N GLU A 85 10.62 -32.70 55.82
CA GLU A 85 11.31 -33.68 55.00
C GLU A 85 11.55 -33.24 53.53
N ALA A 86 12.74 -33.67 53.09
CA ALA A 86 13.40 -33.69 51.80
C ALA A 86 12.55 -34.26 50.62
N ALA A 87 12.57 -33.62 49.44
CA ALA A 87 13.39 -33.95 48.26
C ALA A 87 12.68 -34.92 47.24
N PRO A 88 13.29 -35.36 46.12
CA PRO A 88 12.88 -35.11 44.71
C PRO A 88 12.50 -36.45 43.95
N PRO A 89 12.82 -36.70 42.65
CA PRO A 89 12.31 -36.21 41.35
C PRO A 89 11.59 -37.29 40.46
N ASP A 90 11.09 -36.84 39.28
CA ASP A 90 10.87 -37.56 37.98
C ASP A 90 9.75 -38.65 37.86
N PRO A 91 9.47 -39.26 36.67
CA PRO A 91 9.07 -38.76 35.34
C PRO A 91 7.77 -39.43 34.81
N ALA A 92 7.07 -38.87 33.80
CA ALA A 92 6.19 -39.66 32.91
C ALA A 92 5.85 -38.95 31.59
N ALA A 93 6.13 -39.63 30.48
CA ALA A 93 5.69 -39.36 29.10
C ALA A 93 4.40 -40.19 28.79
N PRO A 94 4.06 -40.51 27.52
CA PRO A 94 3.45 -39.71 26.45
C PRO A 94 2.11 -40.31 25.92
N THR A 95 1.26 -39.54 25.24
CA THR A 95 0.22 -40.00 24.26
C THR A 95 -0.48 -38.76 23.67
N GLY A 96 -0.92 -38.63 22.42
CA GLY A 96 -0.98 -39.42 21.20
C GLY A 96 -1.65 -38.55 20.11
N SER A 97 -1.29 -38.72 18.83
CA SER A 97 -1.97 -38.11 17.66
C SER A 97 -3.32 -38.82 17.37
N PRO A 98 -4.27 -38.15 16.69
CA PRO A 98 -4.49 -38.40 15.24
C PRO A 98 -4.85 -37.10 14.45
N SER A 99 -4.34 -36.90 13.22
CA SER A 99 -4.86 -37.35 11.91
C SER A 99 -6.25 -36.79 11.53
N ALA A 100 -6.28 -35.89 10.54
CA ALA A 100 -7.42 -35.70 9.64
C ALA A 100 -6.97 -35.11 8.29
N THR A 101 -7.31 -35.84 7.23
CA THR A 101 -6.97 -35.70 5.80
C THR A 101 -7.97 -34.78 5.08
N PRO A 102 -7.62 -34.13 3.94
CA PRO A 102 -8.50 -33.25 3.16
C PRO A 102 -9.56 -34.00 2.33
N THR A 103 -10.77 -33.45 2.25
CA THR A 103 -11.84 -33.92 1.36
C THR A 103 -11.88 -33.11 0.06
N VAL A 104 -11.57 -33.78 -1.04
CA VAL A 104 -11.80 -33.35 -2.43
C VAL A 104 -13.23 -33.74 -2.82
N ALA A 105 -14.00 -32.81 -3.38
CA ALA A 105 -15.28 -33.10 -4.01
C ALA A 105 -15.15 -33.00 -5.53
N THR A 106 -14.97 -34.14 -6.18
CA THR A 106 -15.15 -34.38 -7.62
C THR A 106 -16.63 -34.61 -7.89
N THR A 107 -17.24 -33.85 -8.80
CA THR A 107 -18.53 -34.21 -9.40
C THR A 107 -18.37 -34.33 -10.91
N SER A 108 -18.39 -35.57 -11.37
CA SER A 108 -18.55 -35.98 -12.77
C SER A 108 -20.05 -36.04 -13.08
N GLY A 109 -20.49 -35.44 -14.19
CA GLY A 109 -21.87 -35.51 -14.68
C GLY A 109 -21.89 -35.53 -16.21
N VAL A 110 -22.36 -36.65 -16.74
CA VAL A 110 -22.29 -37.17 -18.13
C VAL A 110 -23.21 -36.42 -19.12
N PRO A 111 -22.87 -36.35 -20.43
CA PRO A 111 -23.68 -35.73 -21.48
C PRO A 111 -24.88 -36.59 -21.93
N SER A 112 -25.96 -35.94 -22.39
CA SER A 112 -27.12 -36.60 -23.00
C SER A 112 -27.35 -36.07 -24.43
N PRO A 113 -27.48 -36.94 -25.46
CA PRO A 113 -27.85 -36.55 -26.82
C PRO A 113 -29.34 -36.79 -27.07
N SER A 114 -29.99 -35.92 -27.86
CA SER A 114 -31.26 -36.26 -28.52
C SER A 114 -31.38 -35.51 -29.84
N ALA A 115 -31.43 -36.30 -30.91
CA ALA A 115 -31.86 -35.91 -32.23
C ALA A 115 -33.39 -36.01 -32.33
N GLY A 116 -34.01 -35.15 -33.13
CA GLY A 116 -35.44 -35.23 -33.44
C GLY A 116 -35.82 -34.28 -34.57
N ALA A 117 -35.88 -34.83 -35.79
CA ALA A 117 -36.40 -34.17 -36.99
C ALA A 117 -37.93 -34.14 -37.00
N GLY A 118 -38.54 -33.12 -37.62
CA GLY A 118 -39.96 -33.11 -37.96
C GLY A 118 -40.57 -31.71 -38.18
N SER A 119 -40.67 -31.29 -39.44
CA SER A 119 -41.62 -30.28 -39.95
C SER A 119 -42.93 -31.00 -40.38
N PRO A 120 -44.04 -30.36 -40.84
CA PRO A 120 -44.34 -28.93 -41.05
C PRO A 120 -45.76 -28.48 -40.57
N THR A 121 -46.09 -27.19 -40.71
CA THR A 121 -47.27 -26.64 -41.44
C THR A 121 -47.79 -25.29 -40.89
N ALA A 122 -47.79 -24.30 -41.79
CA ALA A 122 -48.66 -23.13 -42.00
C ALA A 122 -48.84 -22.01 -40.93
N ALA A 123 -48.40 -20.83 -41.38
CA ALA A 123 -49.10 -19.54 -41.39
C ALA A 123 -49.37 -18.81 -40.06
N VAL A 124 -48.75 -17.63 -39.91
CA VAL A 124 -49.38 -16.29 -39.89
C VAL A 124 -48.32 -15.23 -39.58
N SER A 125 -48.41 -14.12 -40.31
CA SER A 125 -47.67 -12.86 -40.24
C SER A 125 -47.07 -12.43 -38.89
N ARG A 126 -45.76 -12.16 -38.89
CA ARG A 126 -45.09 -10.92 -38.41
C ARG A 126 -43.59 -11.06 -38.62
N ALA A 127 -42.98 -10.10 -39.30
CA ALA A 127 -41.54 -10.05 -39.52
C ALA A 127 -40.77 -10.04 -38.19
N PRO A 128 -39.83 -10.99 -37.93
CA PRO A 128 -38.89 -10.89 -36.83
C PRO A 128 -37.59 -10.24 -37.32
N ALA A 129 -37.13 -9.25 -36.55
CA ALA A 129 -35.84 -8.62 -36.70
C ALA A 129 -34.72 -9.67 -36.80
N ALA A 130 -33.80 -9.46 -37.74
CA ALA A 130 -32.61 -10.27 -37.90
C ALA A 130 -31.83 -10.34 -36.58
N SER A 131 -31.70 -11.55 -36.03
CA SER A 131 -30.80 -11.83 -34.92
C SER A 131 -29.37 -11.42 -35.29
N PRO A 132 -28.63 -10.69 -34.44
CA PRO A 132 -27.23 -10.40 -34.69
C PRO A 132 -26.44 -11.73 -34.74
N PRO A 133 -25.49 -11.89 -35.67
CA PRO A 133 -24.69 -13.10 -35.76
C PRO A 133 -23.91 -13.32 -34.45
N ALA A 134 -23.89 -14.58 -33.99
CA ALA A 134 -23.06 -15.02 -32.88
C ALA A 134 -21.59 -14.64 -33.16
N PRO A 135 -20.83 -14.15 -32.15
CA PRO A 135 -19.43 -13.83 -32.36
C PRO A 135 -18.66 -15.11 -32.69
N THR A 136 -18.24 -15.24 -33.96
CA THR A 136 -17.26 -16.24 -34.36
C THR A 136 -15.99 -16.06 -33.53
N PRO A 137 -15.40 -17.13 -32.97
CA PRO A 137 -14.07 -17.04 -32.39
C PRO A 137 -13.11 -16.59 -33.49
N SER A 138 -12.68 -15.33 -33.41
CA SER A 138 -11.79 -14.76 -34.41
C SER A 138 -10.52 -15.59 -34.43
N ALA A 139 -10.21 -16.17 -35.59
CA ALA A 139 -8.94 -16.82 -35.87
C ALA A 139 -7.81 -15.93 -35.36
N SER A 140 -6.88 -16.52 -34.61
CA SER A 140 -5.78 -15.78 -33.98
C SER A 140 -4.90 -15.15 -35.05
N SER A 141 -5.17 -13.87 -35.34
CA SER A 141 -4.12 -12.97 -35.82
C SER A 141 -2.93 -13.11 -34.87
N PRO A 142 -1.66 -13.03 -35.32
CA PRO A 142 -0.51 -13.04 -34.43
C PRO A 142 -0.72 -11.96 -33.37
N GLY A 143 -1.17 -12.38 -32.19
CA GLY A 143 -1.75 -11.43 -31.28
C GLY A 143 -0.64 -10.74 -30.53
N VAL A 144 -0.85 -9.46 -30.29
CA VAL A 144 0.09 -8.59 -29.59
C VAL A 144 -0.38 -8.39 -28.16
N LEU A 145 0.55 -8.05 -27.29
CA LEU A 145 0.23 -7.57 -25.95
C LEU A 145 -0.26 -6.13 -26.07
N LEU A 146 -1.49 -5.88 -25.61
CA LEU A 146 -2.14 -4.57 -25.70
C LEU A 146 -2.45 -4.05 -24.31
N ALA A 147 -2.33 -2.73 -24.14
CA ALA A 147 -2.84 -2.01 -22.99
C ALA A 147 -3.76 -0.90 -23.48
N SER A 148 -4.89 -0.73 -22.79
CA SER A 148 -5.83 0.36 -23.04
C SER A 148 -6.07 1.12 -21.74
N TYR A 149 -6.00 2.44 -21.82
CA TYR A 149 -6.24 3.34 -20.70
C TYR A 149 -7.56 4.08 -20.91
N ARG A 150 -8.44 4.04 -19.92
CA ARG A 150 -9.75 4.67 -19.97
C ARG A 150 -10.03 5.48 -18.72
N LEU A 151 -10.41 6.74 -18.87
CA LEU A 151 -10.86 7.57 -17.76
C LEU A 151 -12.27 7.17 -17.35
N GLN A 152 -12.52 7.00 -16.04
CA GLN A 152 -13.80 6.53 -15.51
C GLN A 152 -14.59 7.64 -14.81
N SER A 153 -13.96 8.32 -13.85
CA SER A 153 -14.59 9.42 -13.12
C SER A 153 -13.55 10.46 -12.77
N VAL A 154 -13.96 11.72 -12.71
CA VAL A 154 -13.12 12.84 -12.31
C VAL A 154 -13.75 13.51 -11.10
N ASP A 155 -12.96 13.65 -10.04
CA ASP A 155 -13.27 14.39 -8.83
C ASP A 155 -12.33 15.62 -8.76
N GLY A 156 -12.53 16.50 -7.77
CA GLY A 156 -11.78 17.77 -7.70
C GLY A 156 -10.25 17.56 -7.58
N ASP A 157 -9.83 16.74 -6.63
CA ASP A 157 -8.43 16.47 -6.29
C ASP A 157 -7.95 15.07 -6.74
N SER A 158 -8.83 14.28 -7.37
CA SER A 158 -8.49 12.93 -7.82
C SER A 158 -9.33 12.49 -9.00
N PHE A 159 -8.90 11.44 -9.70
CA PHE A 159 -9.73 10.78 -10.71
C PHE A 159 -9.50 9.28 -10.68
N ARG A 160 -10.47 8.55 -11.23
CA ARG A 160 -10.40 7.11 -11.43
C ARG A 160 -10.23 6.80 -12.90
N ALA A 161 -9.34 5.87 -13.19
CA ALA A 161 -9.12 5.35 -14.52
C ALA A 161 -9.00 3.83 -14.47
N GLU A 162 -9.25 3.20 -15.61
CA GLU A 162 -9.12 1.77 -15.79
C GLU A 162 -8.03 1.51 -16.83
N LEU A 163 -7.13 0.58 -16.51
CA LEU A 163 -6.10 0.10 -17.40
C LEU A 163 -6.38 -1.38 -17.67
N VAL A 164 -6.69 -1.72 -18.91
CA VAL A 164 -6.94 -3.12 -19.33
C VAL A 164 -5.76 -3.59 -20.16
N VAL A 165 -5.09 -4.62 -19.66
CA VAL A 165 -3.99 -5.31 -20.34
C VAL A 165 -4.52 -6.62 -20.92
N ARG A 166 -4.32 -6.86 -22.22
CA ARG A 166 -4.78 -8.07 -22.91
C ARG A 166 -3.60 -8.73 -23.61
N ASN A 167 -3.38 -10.00 -23.30
CA ASN A 167 -2.39 -10.80 -24.00
C ASN A 167 -3.04 -11.48 -25.20
N GLY A 168 -2.86 -10.92 -26.41
CA GLY A 168 -3.28 -11.57 -27.65
C GLY A 168 -2.34 -12.69 -28.10
N THR A 169 -1.14 -12.80 -27.52
CA THR A 169 -0.11 -13.74 -27.99
C THR A 169 -0.51 -15.20 -27.71
N GLY A 170 0.17 -16.14 -28.36
CA GLY A 170 -0.05 -17.58 -28.18
C GLY A 170 0.58 -18.18 -26.90
N HIS A 171 1.26 -17.38 -26.08
CA HIS A 171 2.00 -17.88 -24.90
C HIS A 171 1.81 -16.95 -23.69
N PRO A 172 2.13 -17.40 -22.46
CA PRO A 172 2.16 -16.52 -21.30
C PRO A 172 3.23 -15.42 -21.46
N VAL A 173 2.88 -14.19 -21.09
CA VAL A 173 3.78 -13.02 -21.23
C VAL A 173 3.79 -12.20 -19.95
N ASP A 174 4.98 -11.86 -19.48
CA ASP A 174 5.15 -10.86 -18.43
C ASP A 174 4.84 -9.48 -18.99
N TRP A 175 4.10 -8.70 -18.22
CA TRP A 175 3.63 -7.39 -18.67
C TRP A 175 4.03 -6.32 -17.68
N GLN A 176 4.40 -5.18 -18.26
CA GLN A 176 4.77 -3.99 -17.55
C GLN A 176 4.25 -2.77 -18.31
N VAL A 177 3.53 -1.90 -17.63
CA VAL A 177 3.04 -0.64 -18.17
C VAL A 177 3.78 0.53 -17.53
N ASP A 178 4.42 1.35 -18.35
CA ASP A 178 5.01 2.63 -17.97
C ASP A 178 4.01 3.73 -18.28
N LEU A 179 3.59 4.46 -17.25
CA LEU A 179 2.73 5.63 -17.32
C LEU A 179 3.51 6.86 -16.90
N ALA A 180 3.49 7.90 -17.72
CA ALA A 180 3.96 9.23 -17.34
C ALA A 180 2.78 10.20 -17.32
N PHE A 181 2.71 11.00 -16.26
CA PHE A 181 1.73 12.07 -16.09
C PHE A 181 2.42 13.43 -16.04
N THR A 182 1.62 14.48 -16.12
CA THR A 182 2.05 15.86 -15.92
C THR A 182 2.42 16.11 -14.44
N PRO A 183 3.18 17.16 -14.10
CA PRO A 183 3.67 17.39 -12.73
C PRO A 183 2.56 17.72 -11.71
N GLU A 184 1.34 18.00 -12.16
CA GLU A 184 0.16 18.22 -11.33
C GLU A 184 -0.35 16.94 -10.68
N VAL A 185 0.04 15.75 -11.19
CA VAL A 185 -0.26 14.47 -10.55
C VAL A 185 0.73 14.22 -9.41
N VAL A 186 0.19 14.11 -8.20
CA VAL A 186 0.97 13.96 -6.96
C VAL A 186 1.08 12.51 -6.50
N GLY A 187 0.24 11.61 -7.00
CA GLY A 187 0.29 10.20 -6.62
C GLY A 187 -0.65 9.30 -7.41
N ILE A 188 -0.30 8.03 -7.47
CA ILE A 188 -1.12 6.97 -8.08
C ILE A 188 -1.19 5.79 -7.12
N ARG A 189 -2.39 5.24 -6.98
CA ARG A 189 -2.63 3.94 -6.37
C ARG A 189 -3.30 3.06 -7.41
N ALA A 190 -2.76 1.86 -7.62
CA ALA A 190 -3.46 0.84 -8.40
C ALA A 190 -4.09 -0.19 -7.47
N SER A 191 -5.28 -0.60 -7.83
CA SER A 191 -6.01 -1.70 -7.23
C SER A 191 -6.46 -2.62 -8.35
N SER A 192 -6.10 -3.88 -8.24
CA SER A 192 -6.49 -4.93 -9.19
C SER A 192 -6.67 -6.22 -8.41
N GLY A 193 -7.15 -7.28 -9.07
CA GLY A 193 -7.05 -8.63 -8.53
C GLY A 193 -5.64 -8.95 -8.01
N PRO A 194 -5.48 -10.00 -7.18
CA PRO A 194 -4.24 -10.29 -6.50
C PRO A 194 -3.05 -10.32 -7.47
N GLY A 195 -1.95 -9.66 -7.11
CA GLY A 195 -0.70 -9.73 -7.86
C GLY A 195 -0.42 -8.57 -8.82
N VAL A 196 -0.88 -7.35 -8.55
CA VAL A 196 -0.40 -6.16 -9.27
C VAL A 196 0.39 -5.26 -8.34
N SER A 197 1.52 -4.78 -8.84
CA SER A 197 2.42 -3.88 -8.12
C SER A 197 2.55 -2.55 -8.86
N VAL A 198 2.71 -1.47 -8.09
CA VAL A 198 3.00 -0.13 -8.61
C VAL A 198 4.32 0.33 -8.03
N SER A 199 5.24 0.73 -8.89
CA SER A 199 6.51 1.34 -8.51
C SER A 199 6.57 2.78 -8.99
N ILE A 200 6.92 3.71 -8.08
CA ILE A 200 7.08 5.12 -8.39
C ILE A 200 8.52 5.34 -8.86
N LYS A 201 8.71 5.86 -10.08
CA LYS A 201 10.04 6.15 -10.65
C LYS A 201 10.47 7.62 -10.46
N GLY A 202 9.57 8.46 -9.96
CA GLY A 202 9.78 9.90 -9.81
C GLY A 202 9.50 10.68 -11.11
N GLY A 203 9.31 11.99 -10.97
CA GLY A 203 9.01 12.89 -12.10
C GLY A 203 7.70 12.55 -12.83
N GLY A 204 6.66 12.16 -12.09
CA GLY A 204 5.35 11.79 -12.67
C GLY A 204 5.33 10.44 -13.39
N ARG A 205 6.38 9.63 -13.28
CA ARG A 205 6.46 8.29 -13.90
C ARG A 205 6.14 7.16 -12.92
N TYR A 206 5.31 6.24 -13.38
CA TYR A 206 4.78 5.11 -12.64
C TYR A 206 4.90 3.83 -13.46
N LEU A 207 5.37 2.78 -12.81
CA LEU A 207 5.55 1.48 -13.42
C LEU A 207 4.59 0.48 -12.79
N LEU A 208 3.74 -0.13 -13.61
CA LEU A 208 2.77 -1.13 -13.18
C LEU A 208 3.17 -2.48 -13.74
N SER A 209 3.15 -3.51 -12.92
CA SER A 209 3.48 -4.86 -13.36
C SER A 209 2.65 -5.91 -12.63
N GLY A 210 2.41 -7.04 -13.30
CA GLY A 210 1.88 -8.24 -12.68
C GLY A 210 2.96 -8.97 -11.88
N SER A 211 2.56 -9.72 -10.86
CA SER A 211 3.42 -10.67 -10.13
C SER A 211 3.53 -12.01 -10.84
N ARG A 212 2.67 -12.26 -11.84
CA ARG A 212 2.65 -13.45 -12.68
C ARG A 212 2.49 -13.03 -14.14
N SER A 213 2.97 -13.89 -15.03
CA SER A 213 2.75 -13.77 -16.47
C SER A 213 1.26 -13.87 -16.79
N LEU A 214 0.81 -13.06 -17.74
CA LEU A 214 -0.56 -13.10 -18.24
C LEU A 214 -0.68 -14.21 -19.28
N ALA A 215 -1.58 -15.18 -19.06
CA ALA A 215 -1.76 -16.32 -19.97
C ALA A 215 -2.19 -15.88 -21.38
N ALA A 216 -1.98 -16.75 -22.37
CA ALA A 216 -2.43 -16.52 -23.75
C ALA A 216 -3.95 -16.27 -23.79
N GLY A 217 -4.37 -15.19 -24.47
CA GLY A 217 -5.77 -14.77 -24.57
C GLY A 217 -6.36 -14.15 -23.30
N ALA A 218 -5.64 -14.14 -22.18
CA ALA A 218 -6.12 -13.60 -20.92
C ALA A 218 -6.07 -12.06 -20.89
N GLN A 219 -6.85 -11.49 -19.98
CA GLN A 219 -6.84 -10.06 -19.69
C GLN A 219 -6.68 -9.80 -18.20
N GLN A 220 -6.02 -8.69 -17.88
CA GLN A 220 -5.90 -8.15 -16.54
C GLN A 220 -6.43 -6.73 -16.53
N THR A 221 -7.43 -6.49 -15.69
CA THR A 221 -7.97 -5.15 -15.44
C THR A 221 -7.34 -4.58 -14.17
N VAL A 222 -6.89 -3.33 -14.25
CA VAL A 222 -6.27 -2.57 -13.16
C VAL A 222 -7.06 -1.28 -12.98
N GLN A 223 -7.62 -1.08 -11.80
CA GLN A 223 -8.27 0.18 -11.43
C GLN A 223 -7.21 1.12 -10.84
N LEU A 224 -7.19 2.35 -11.34
CA LEU A 224 -6.26 3.38 -10.95
C LEU A 224 -7.02 4.48 -10.22
N ARG A 225 -6.50 4.90 -9.07
CA ARG A 225 -6.89 6.14 -8.40
C ARG A 225 -5.71 7.07 -8.39
N VAL A 226 -5.86 8.21 -9.05
CA VAL A 226 -4.80 9.21 -9.23
C VAL A 226 -5.17 10.47 -8.46
N SER A 227 -4.25 10.99 -7.67
CA SER A 227 -4.39 12.24 -6.92
C SER A 227 -3.63 13.35 -7.62
N ARG A 228 -4.21 14.56 -7.66
CA ARG A 228 -3.66 15.70 -8.41
C ARG A 228 -4.01 17.04 -7.78
N THR A 229 -3.33 18.09 -8.22
CA THR A 229 -3.59 19.49 -7.83
C THR A 229 -4.13 20.36 -8.97
N GLY A 230 -4.30 19.80 -10.18
CA GLY A 230 -4.74 20.51 -11.39
C GLY A 230 -5.32 19.56 -12.43
N GLY A 231 -4.96 19.76 -13.70
CA GLY A 231 -5.35 18.89 -14.82
C GLY A 231 -4.52 17.59 -14.90
N GLY A 232 -4.54 16.95 -16.07
CA GLY A 232 -3.69 15.78 -16.35
C GLY A 232 -4.39 14.44 -16.17
N GLU A 233 -5.68 14.36 -16.55
CA GLU A 233 -6.48 13.14 -16.56
C GLU A 233 -5.87 12.05 -17.45
N GLN A 234 -5.18 12.44 -18.52
CA GLN A 234 -4.53 11.52 -19.43
C GLN A 234 -3.03 11.47 -19.21
N PRO A 235 -2.43 10.26 -19.27
CA PRO A 235 -0.99 10.13 -19.24
C PRO A 235 -0.38 10.76 -20.50
N THR A 236 0.70 11.53 -20.33
CA THR A 236 1.50 12.07 -21.43
C THR A 236 2.26 10.97 -22.17
N ARG A 237 2.49 9.83 -21.51
CA ARG A 237 3.06 8.61 -22.09
C ARG A 237 2.42 7.37 -21.49
N CYS A 238 2.02 6.44 -22.33
CA CYS A 238 1.62 5.10 -21.92
C CYS A 238 2.31 4.09 -22.83
N THR A 239 3.09 3.19 -22.24
CA THR A 239 3.69 2.08 -22.98
C THR A 239 3.58 0.76 -22.24
N ILE A 240 3.25 -0.33 -22.93
CA ILE A 240 3.28 -1.70 -22.45
C ILE A 240 4.48 -2.44 -23.04
N ASN A 241 5.41 -2.90 -22.20
CA ASN A 241 6.68 -3.52 -22.61
C ASN A 241 7.43 -2.71 -23.69
N GLY A 242 7.31 -1.37 -23.65
CA GLY A 242 7.89 -0.44 -24.61
C GLY A 242 7.03 -0.10 -25.84
N ALA A 243 5.94 -0.84 -26.11
CA ALA A 243 4.99 -0.52 -27.17
C ALA A 243 3.94 0.50 -26.69
N ALA A 244 3.46 1.40 -27.55
CA ALA A 244 2.45 2.39 -27.17
C ALA A 244 1.13 1.73 -26.76
N CYS A 245 0.48 2.24 -25.71
CA CYS A 245 -0.87 1.83 -25.35
C CYS A 245 -1.89 2.38 -26.36
N ALA A 246 -3.03 1.71 -26.47
CA ALA A 246 -4.20 2.29 -27.10
C ALA A 246 -4.83 3.33 -26.16
N ALA A 247 -5.17 4.50 -26.69
CA ALA A 247 -6.09 5.42 -26.03
C ALA A 247 -7.51 4.86 -26.12
N GLY A 248 -8.24 4.84 -25.00
CA GLY A 248 -9.63 4.42 -24.91
C GLY A 248 -10.60 5.57 -24.69
#